data_AF-K0STK8-F1
#
_entry.id   AF-K0STK8-F1
#
_cell.length_a   1.000
_cell.length_b   1.000
_cell.length_c   1.000
_cell.angle_alpha   90.00
_cell.angle_beta   90.00
_cell.angle_gamma   90.00
#
_symmetry.space_group_name_H-M   'P 1'
#
loop_
_entity.id
_entity.type
_entity.pdbx_description
1 polymer ?
#
loop_
_entity_poly.entity_id
_entity_poly.type
_entity_poly.pdbx_seq_one_letter_code
_entity_poly.pdbx_strand_id
1 'polypeptide(L)'
;TVLGQLRFQPFQRVPFKRRSSKDTRQRGSASEVGERDGGDSGVEPVRRQDDNRRISEGSGCDDDSMITAIDNREVGRLLPIDTTARAGTSLNLYGEPRKVQIIPSVLPADFGKLGADCKALEDAGCDRIQFDVMDGNFVPNLTFGPDTIKWCRGYTSLPFETQLMVSEKCTDAMLPQFTEVTKGPNGEPGVVIVHVEACTHLHRALSNIRAAGGSPSVALNPHTPAEMIENVLDLVDHVLVMTVNPGFGGQAYIPTMTDKIRKIRKWIVDRDLDVDIEVDGGIKATKETIGACAEAGANCFIAGSGLFAYDDMAQGVKELTKLALEGQALTEE
;
A
#
# COMPACT_ATOMS: atom_id res chain seq x y z
N THR A 1 8.59 -30.72 -49.82
CA THR A 1 9.08 -29.67 -50.74
C THR A 1 7.85 -28.84 -51.11
N VAL A 2 7.61 -27.66 -50.56
CA VAL A 2 8.31 -26.39 -50.80
C VAL A 2 8.14 -25.47 -49.58
N LEU A 3 9.27 -24.98 -49.04
CA LEU A 3 9.36 -23.89 -48.08
C LEU A 3 9.13 -22.55 -48.80
N GLY A 4 8.22 -21.72 -48.31
CA GLY A 4 8.08 -20.32 -48.73
C GLY A 4 9.12 -19.44 -48.03
N GLN A 5 10.08 -18.91 -48.79
CA GLN A 5 11.06 -17.92 -48.34
C GLN A 5 10.40 -16.53 -48.25
N LEU A 6 10.23 -16.01 -47.03
CA LEU A 6 10.04 -14.57 -46.80
C LEU A 6 11.42 -13.89 -46.83
N ARG A 7 11.67 -13.06 -47.84
CA ARG A 7 12.86 -12.21 -47.92
C ARG A 7 12.62 -10.93 -47.10
N PHE A 8 13.43 -10.73 -46.06
CA PHE A 8 13.57 -9.45 -45.37
C PHE A 8 14.32 -8.44 -46.26
N GLN A 9 13.74 -7.26 -46.49
CA GLN A 9 14.48 -6.12 -47.04
C GLN A 9 15.19 -5.36 -45.90
N PRO A 10 16.47 -4.97 -46.08
CA PRO A 10 17.18 -4.19 -45.06
C PRO A 10 16.73 -2.72 -45.07
N PHE A 11 16.44 -2.20 -43.88
CA PHE A 11 16.19 -0.79 -43.62
C PHE A 11 17.36 0.09 -44.10
N GLN A 12 17.07 1.08 -44.94
CA GLN A 12 18.03 2.12 -45.33
C GLN A 12 18.35 3.03 -44.13
N ARG A 13 19.64 3.16 -43.81
CA ARG A 13 20.16 4.11 -42.82
C ARG A 13 20.03 5.54 -43.36
N VAL A 14 19.29 6.40 -42.65
CA VAL A 14 19.28 7.85 -42.87
C VAL A 14 20.50 8.46 -42.16
N PRO A 15 21.39 9.20 -42.85
CA PRO A 15 22.58 9.78 -42.21
C PRO A 15 22.24 11.05 -41.42
N PHE A 16 22.58 11.03 -40.13
CA PHE A 16 22.51 12.18 -39.23
C PHE A 16 23.60 13.21 -39.58
N LYS A 17 23.22 14.37 -40.13
CA LYS A 17 24.15 15.48 -40.42
C LYS A 17 24.56 16.15 -39.11
N ARG A 18 25.83 15.97 -38.70
CA ARG A 18 26.50 16.80 -37.68
C ARG A 18 26.67 18.23 -38.23
N ARG A 19 26.05 19.21 -37.57
CA ARG A 19 26.42 20.63 -37.76
C ARG A 19 27.68 20.92 -36.96
N SER A 20 28.75 21.30 -37.65
CA SER A 20 29.93 21.90 -37.05
C SER A 20 29.71 23.40 -36.85
N SER A 21 30.00 23.91 -35.67
CA SER A 21 30.24 25.33 -35.43
C SER A 21 31.73 25.50 -35.14
N LYS A 22 32.45 26.10 -36.09
CA LYS A 22 33.76 26.71 -35.84
C LYS A 22 33.65 28.22 -36.03
N ASP A 23 34.41 28.90 -35.19
CA ASP A 23 34.89 30.28 -35.23
C ASP A 23 34.02 31.40 -34.67
N THR A 24 34.34 31.76 -33.43
CA THR A 24 34.98 33.08 -33.18
C THR A 24 35.87 33.00 -31.94
N ARG A 25 37.19 33.09 -32.14
CA ARG A 25 38.18 33.46 -31.10
C ARG A 25 38.24 34.99 -31.03
N GLN A 26 38.37 35.58 -29.85
CA GLN A 26 39.59 36.31 -29.44
C GLN A 26 39.49 36.98 -28.05
N ARG A 27 40.57 36.75 -27.26
CA ARG A 27 41.22 37.60 -26.22
C ARG A 27 40.38 37.94 -24.98
N GLY A 28 40.85 37.93 -23.73
CA GLY A 28 42.13 37.85 -22.97
C GLY A 28 41.66 38.09 -21.50
N SER A 29 42.33 37.83 -20.39
CA SER A 29 43.73 37.75 -19.97
C SER A 29 43.75 37.19 -18.53
N ALA A 30 44.92 36.73 -18.10
CA ALA A 30 45.20 36.05 -16.83
C ALA A 30 45.23 36.96 -15.58
N SER A 31 45.07 36.36 -14.40
CA SER A 31 45.84 36.58 -13.14
C SER A 31 45.39 35.51 -12.11
N GLU A 32 46.29 34.60 -11.74
CA GLU A 32 47.04 34.53 -10.46
C GLU A 32 46.23 33.91 -9.30
N VAL A 33 46.50 32.66 -8.92
CA VAL A 33 47.51 32.17 -7.94
C VAL A 33 47.12 32.48 -6.49
N GLY A 34 46.97 31.41 -5.70
CA GLY A 34 46.77 31.48 -4.25
C GLY A 34 46.61 30.09 -3.61
N GLU A 35 47.67 29.27 -3.63
CA GLU A 35 47.89 28.22 -2.64
C GLU A 35 48.13 28.82 -1.25
N ARG A 36 47.65 28.16 -0.19
CA ARG A 36 48.35 27.98 1.09
C ARG A 36 47.63 27.00 2.03
N ASP A 37 48.28 25.85 2.21
CA ASP A 37 48.63 25.13 3.45
C ASP A 37 47.79 25.25 4.73
N GLY A 38 47.45 24.07 5.27
CA GLY A 38 48.09 23.54 6.48
C GLY A 38 47.45 23.84 7.83
N GLY A 39 46.99 22.79 8.54
CA GLY A 39 46.57 22.89 9.94
C GLY A 39 45.96 21.61 10.50
N ASP A 40 46.83 20.67 10.89
CA ASP A 40 46.55 19.48 11.69
C ASP A 40 46.11 19.84 13.14
N SER A 41 45.16 19.08 13.70
CA SER A 41 45.18 18.54 15.08
C SER A 41 43.77 18.19 15.60
N GLY A 42 43.65 17.03 16.25
CA GLY A 42 42.61 16.80 17.25
C GLY A 42 41.75 15.55 17.09
N VAL A 43 42.37 14.37 17.04
CA VAL A 43 41.69 13.10 17.39
C VAL A 43 41.75 12.95 18.91
N GLU A 44 40.60 12.91 19.58
CA GLU A 44 40.47 12.31 20.92
C GLU A 44 39.35 11.27 20.92
N PRO A 45 39.61 10.02 21.35
CA PRO A 45 38.58 9.02 21.56
C PRO A 45 38.07 9.07 23.00
N VAL A 46 36.77 9.32 23.17
CA VAL A 46 36.11 9.19 24.48
C VAL A 46 35.98 7.71 24.83
N ARG A 47 36.48 7.39 26.02
CA ARG A 47 36.65 6.05 26.59
C ARG A 47 35.31 5.36 26.86
N ARG A 48 35.30 4.04 26.59
CA ARG A 48 34.35 3.06 27.14
C ARG A 48 34.49 3.02 28.67
N GLN A 49 33.37 3.02 29.38
CA GLN A 49 33.28 2.49 30.74
C GLN A 49 32.49 1.18 30.67
N ASP A 50 33.24 0.08 30.76
CA ASP A 50 32.73 -1.23 31.10
C ASP A 50 32.50 -1.25 32.62
N ASP A 51 31.25 -1.36 33.07
CA ASP A 51 30.93 -1.75 34.44
C ASP A 51 30.40 -3.19 34.42
N ASN A 52 31.34 -4.11 34.58
CA ASN A 52 31.12 -5.55 34.67
C ASN A 52 31.09 -5.92 36.16
N ARG A 53 29.89 -6.13 36.74
CA ARG A 53 29.74 -6.80 38.04
C ARG A 53 29.14 -8.18 37.85
N ARG A 54 30.03 -9.19 37.86
CA ARG A 54 29.75 -10.59 38.20
C ARG A 54 30.02 -10.81 39.69
N ILE A 55 29.02 -11.30 40.43
CA ILE A 55 29.11 -12.06 41.70
C ILE A 55 27.74 -12.79 41.77
N SER A 56 27.55 -14.08 42.02
CA SER A 56 28.37 -15.29 42.20
C SER A 56 27.40 -16.48 42.16
N GLU A 57 27.83 -17.61 41.62
CA GLU A 57 27.16 -18.92 41.76
C GLU A 57 27.39 -19.53 43.16
N GLY A 58 26.42 -20.34 43.61
CA GLY A 58 26.50 -21.30 44.71
C GLY A 58 25.13 -21.99 44.86
N SER A 59 24.95 -23.23 44.37
CA SER A 59 25.01 -24.50 45.14
C SER A 59 24.09 -24.50 46.37
N GLY A 60 23.13 -25.40 46.61
CA GLY A 60 22.80 -26.74 46.12
C GLY A 60 21.97 -27.42 47.24
N CYS A 61 21.44 -28.61 46.94
CA CYS A 61 20.77 -29.63 47.78
C CYS A 61 19.34 -29.40 48.34
N ASP A 62 18.42 -30.21 47.79
CA ASP A 62 17.55 -31.19 48.46
C ASP A 62 16.74 -30.76 49.70
N ASP A 63 15.40 -30.83 49.58
CA ASP A 63 14.57 -31.53 50.58
C ASP A 63 13.21 -31.89 49.98
N ASP A 64 13.01 -33.19 49.81
CA ASP A 64 11.71 -33.83 49.61
C ASP A 64 11.02 -34.01 50.98
N SER A 65 9.69 -33.94 50.95
CA SER A 65 8.73 -34.43 51.95
C SER A 65 8.06 -33.43 52.90
N MET A 66 6.74 -33.65 53.04
CA MET A 66 5.79 -33.13 54.04
C MET A 66 5.15 -31.77 53.76
N ILE A 67 4.12 -31.73 52.90
CA ILE A 67 2.92 -30.95 53.21
C ILE A 67 1.66 -31.80 53.01
N THR A 68 0.91 -31.84 54.08
CA THR A 68 -0.36 -32.49 54.38
C THR A 68 -1.53 -32.06 53.50
N ALA A 69 -2.48 -32.97 53.37
CA ALA A 69 -3.79 -32.84 52.72
C ALA A 69 -4.46 -31.47 52.89
N ILE A 70 -4.88 -30.89 51.77
CA ILE A 70 -5.92 -29.86 51.71
C ILE A 70 -7.09 -30.41 50.89
N ASP A 71 -8.21 -30.57 51.59
CA ASP A 71 -9.53 -30.95 51.10
C ASP A 71 -10.13 -29.76 50.33
N ASN A 72 -10.06 -29.78 48.99
CA ASN A 72 -10.75 -28.80 48.14
C ASN A 72 -12.16 -29.30 47.78
N ARG A 73 -13.02 -29.45 48.80
CA ARG A 73 -14.47 -29.40 48.62
C ARG A 73 -14.91 -27.95 48.40
N GLU A 74 -14.70 -27.43 47.19
CA GLU A 74 -15.49 -26.34 46.60
C GLU A 74 -15.05 -26.09 45.15
N VAL A 75 -15.40 -27.01 44.26
CA VAL A 75 -15.40 -26.76 42.81
C VAL A 75 -16.76 -27.23 42.29
N GLY A 76 -17.75 -26.36 42.41
CA GLY A 76 -19.14 -26.76 42.19
C GLY A 76 -20.13 -25.62 42.28
N ARG A 77 -19.96 -24.58 41.47
CA ARG A 77 -21.07 -23.74 40.97
C ARG A 77 -20.74 -23.32 39.55
N LEU A 78 -21.07 -24.20 38.61
CA LEU A 78 -21.34 -23.81 37.24
C LEU A 78 -22.45 -22.76 37.29
N LEU A 79 -22.12 -21.52 36.91
CA LEU A 79 -23.12 -20.50 36.64
C LEU A 79 -24.04 -21.05 35.53
N PRO A 80 -25.36 -20.89 35.62
CA PRO A 80 -26.26 -21.37 34.58
C PRO A 80 -25.89 -20.65 33.28
N ILE A 81 -25.60 -21.45 32.24
CA ILE A 81 -25.55 -20.97 30.86
C ILE A 81 -26.95 -20.42 30.59
N ASP A 82 -27.03 -19.11 30.40
CA ASP A 82 -28.25 -18.46 29.96
C ASP A 82 -28.55 -18.94 28.54
N THR A 83 -29.42 -19.95 28.43
CA THR A 83 -29.91 -20.50 27.17
C THR A 83 -31.07 -19.69 26.61
N THR A 84 -31.19 -18.41 26.94
CA THR A 84 -32.01 -17.50 26.15
C THR A 84 -31.31 -17.21 24.84
N ALA A 85 -31.53 -18.11 23.89
CA ALA A 85 -31.36 -17.85 22.48
C ALA A 85 -31.95 -16.47 22.18
N ARG A 86 -31.09 -15.50 21.88
CA ARG A 86 -31.50 -14.26 21.24
C ARG A 86 -32.15 -14.65 19.92
N ALA A 87 -33.46 -14.56 19.91
CA ALA A 87 -34.25 -14.65 18.70
C ALA A 87 -33.78 -13.57 17.72
N GLY A 88 -33.28 -14.00 16.56
CA GLY A 88 -33.28 -13.25 15.30
C GLY A 88 -32.64 -11.87 15.31
N THR A 89 -31.32 -11.82 15.18
CA THR A 89 -30.64 -10.79 14.38
C THR A 89 -29.92 -11.55 13.28
N SER A 90 -30.19 -11.23 12.01
CA SER A 90 -29.34 -11.67 10.91
C SER A 90 -27.90 -11.35 11.30
N LEU A 91 -27.07 -12.39 11.47
CA LEU A 91 -25.64 -12.16 11.60
C LEU A 91 -25.20 -11.62 10.25
N ASN A 92 -24.88 -10.33 10.16
CA ASN A 92 -24.20 -9.81 9.00
C ASN A 92 -22.95 -10.67 8.80
N LEU A 93 -22.92 -11.47 7.73
CA LEU A 93 -21.87 -12.45 7.45
C LEU A 93 -20.49 -11.78 7.39
N TYR A 94 -20.48 -10.47 7.17
CA TYR A 94 -19.31 -9.63 6.98
C TYR A 94 -19.16 -8.53 8.04
N GLY A 95 -19.87 -8.64 9.17
CA GLY A 95 -19.76 -7.71 10.30
C GLY A 95 -20.41 -6.36 10.03
N GLU A 96 -20.22 -5.39 10.92
CA GLU A 96 -20.79 -4.05 10.75
C GLU A 96 -20.22 -3.35 9.51
N PRO A 97 -21.07 -2.68 8.69
CA PRO A 97 -20.62 -1.91 7.54
C PRO A 97 -19.56 -0.86 7.92
N ARG A 98 -18.43 -0.87 7.21
CA ARG A 98 -17.34 0.10 7.37
C ARG A 98 -17.57 1.30 6.46
N LYS A 99 -17.05 2.47 6.84
CA LYS A 99 -17.16 3.70 6.06
C LYS A 99 -16.70 3.46 4.61
N VAL A 100 -17.58 3.77 3.65
CA VAL A 100 -17.26 3.78 2.21
C VAL A 100 -16.30 4.92 1.91
N GLN A 101 -15.25 4.63 1.14
CA GLN A 101 -14.26 5.60 0.68
C GLN A 101 -14.01 5.49 -0.82
N ILE A 102 -14.05 6.64 -1.51
CA ILE A 102 -13.74 6.73 -2.95
C ILE A 102 -12.35 7.33 -3.13
N ILE A 103 -11.46 6.54 -3.73
CA ILE A 103 -10.02 6.81 -3.74
C ILE A 103 -9.52 6.75 -5.18
N PRO A 104 -9.62 7.83 -5.95
CA PRO A 104 -9.11 7.85 -7.32
C PRO A 104 -7.60 7.57 -7.38
N SER A 105 -7.21 6.63 -8.26
CA SER A 105 -5.84 6.52 -8.74
C SER A 105 -5.56 7.62 -9.75
N VAL A 106 -4.41 8.28 -9.61
CA VAL A 106 -3.93 9.28 -10.57
C VAL A 106 -3.26 8.69 -11.80
N LEU A 107 -3.14 7.36 -11.92
CA LEU A 107 -2.52 6.71 -13.08
C LEU A 107 -3.08 7.17 -14.44
N PRO A 108 -4.40 7.44 -14.61
CA PRO A 108 -4.95 7.95 -15.86
C PRO A 108 -4.80 9.47 -16.06
N ALA A 109 -4.30 10.20 -15.06
CA ALA A 109 -4.18 11.66 -15.08
C ALA A 109 -3.08 12.13 -16.06
N ASP A 110 -3.11 13.40 -16.42
CA ASP A 110 -2.02 14.00 -17.20
C ASP A 110 -0.89 14.41 -16.25
N PHE A 111 0.21 13.66 -16.28
CA PHE A 111 1.35 13.90 -15.39
C PHE A 111 2.00 15.28 -15.59
N GLY A 112 1.77 15.95 -16.73
CA GLY A 112 2.21 17.33 -16.97
C GLY A 112 1.48 18.37 -16.11
N LYS A 113 0.31 18.01 -15.55
CA LYS A 113 -0.51 18.87 -14.69
C LYS A 113 -1.04 18.16 -13.44
N LEU A 114 -0.32 17.13 -12.97
CA LEU A 114 -0.76 16.24 -11.90
C LEU A 114 -1.23 16.95 -10.62
N GLY A 115 -0.58 18.05 -10.23
CA GLY A 115 -1.02 18.85 -9.08
C GLY A 115 -2.41 19.46 -9.27
N ALA A 116 -2.75 19.93 -10.46
CA ALA A 116 -4.08 20.44 -10.77
C ALA A 116 -5.13 19.32 -10.75
N ASP A 117 -4.78 18.13 -11.26
CA ASP A 117 -5.66 16.97 -11.19
C ASP A 117 -5.89 16.54 -9.73
N CYS A 118 -4.85 16.56 -8.86
CA CYS A 118 -5.00 16.32 -7.42
C CYS A 118 -5.96 17.31 -6.74
N LYS A 119 -5.89 18.59 -7.11
CA LYS A 119 -6.82 19.60 -6.60
C LYS A 119 -8.25 19.35 -7.08
N ALA A 120 -8.42 18.96 -8.34
CA ALA A 120 -9.73 18.63 -8.89
C ALA A 120 -10.38 17.41 -8.20
N LEU A 121 -9.58 16.41 -7.79
CA LEU A 121 -10.07 15.26 -7.01
C LEU A 121 -10.53 15.66 -5.60
N GLU A 122 -9.83 16.60 -4.95
CA GLU A 122 -10.26 17.20 -3.68
C GLU A 122 -11.58 17.96 -3.85
N ASP A 123 -11.69 18.80 -4.88
CA ASP A 123 -12.91 19.57 -5.16
C ASP A 123 -14.11 18.67 -5.53
N ALA A 124 -13.84 17.49 -6.09
CA ALA A 124 -14.85 16.47 -6.37
C ALA A 124 -15.37 15.75 -5.11
N GLY A 125 -14.69 15.91 -3.97
CA GLY A 125 -15.07 15.29 -2.69
C GLY A 125 -14.56 13.85 -2.51
N CYS A 126 -13.42 13.50 -3.11
CA CYS A 126 -12.79 12.20 -2.90
C CYS A 126 -12.21 12.07 -1.47
N ASP A 127 -12.06 10.84 -0.96
CA ASP A 127 -11.58 10.61 0.42
C ASP A 127 -10.05 10.57 0.54
N ARG A 128 -9.37 10.01 -0.46
CA ARG A 128 -7.90 9.92 -0.56
C ARG A 128 -7.47 9.99 -2.03
N ILE A 129 -6.17 10.07 -2.28
CA ILE A 129 -5.58 9.97 -3.62
C ILE A 129 -4.57 8.82 -3.64
N GLN A 130 -4.76 7.89 -4.59
CA GLN A 130 -3.86 6.75 -4.79
C GLN A 130 -2.77 7.08 -5.81
N PHE A 131 -1.53 6.75 -5.46
CA PHE A 131 -0.34 6.88 -6.30
C PHE A 131 0.23 5.49 -6.63
N ASP A 132 0.01 5.06 -7.87
CA ASP A 132 0.49 3.79 -8.39
C ASP A 132 1.96 3.88 -8.84
N VAL A 133 2.87 3.41 -7.99
CA VAL A 133 4.31 3.43 -8.22
C VAL A 133 4.75 2.12 -8.89
N MET A 134 5.35 2.22 -10.06
CA MET A 134 5.78 1.09 -10.87
C MET A 134 7.24 1.24 -11.28
N ASP A 135 8.05 0.18 -11.18
CA ASP A 135 9.50 0.24 -11.44
C ASP A 135 9.95 -0.45 -12.75
N GLY A 136 9.02 -0.93 -13.56
CA GLY A 136 9.29 -1.68 -14.80
C GLY A 136 9.81 -3.11 -14.59
N ASN A 137 10.02 -3.56 -13.34
CA ASN A 137 10.50 -4.91 -13.02
C ASN A 137 9.37 -5.78 -12.47
N PHE A 138 8.61 -5.27 -11.49
CA PHE A 138 7.47 -6.00 -10.94
C PHE A 138 6.28 -6.05 -11.91
N VAL A 139 6.06 -4.94 -12.61
CA VAL A 139 5.07 -4.80 -13.70
C VAL A 139 5.76 -4.25 -14.94
N PRO A 140 5.25 -4.53 -16.16
CA PRO A 140 5.85 -4.07 -17.41
C PRO A 140 5.52 -2.60 -17.73
N ASN A 141 5.55 -1.73 -16.72
CA ASN A 141 5.30 -0.29 -16.85
C ASN A 141 6.12 0.50 -15.81
N LEU A 142 6.38 1.78 -16.08
CA LEU A 142 7.18 2.67 -15.24
C LEU A 142 6.43 3.99 -15.06
N THR A 143 6.16 4.38 -13.82
CA THR A 143 5.37 5.60 -13.52
C THR A 143 6.27 6.71 -12.97
N PHE A 144 6.34 6.86 -11.65
CA PHE A 144 7.03 7.96 -10.98
C PHE A 144 7.58 7.52 -9.63
N GLY A 145 8.48 8.33 -9.06
CA GLY A 145 9.08 8.12 -7.75
C GLY A 145 8.55 9.06 -6.67
N PRO A 146 9.17 9.06 -5.47
CA PRO A 146 8.73 9.84 -4.31
C PRO A 146 8.64 11.36 -4.57
N ASP A 147 9.54 11.91 -5.39
CA ASP A 147 9.58 13.35 -5.67
C ASP A 147 8.30 13.87 -6.34
N THR A 148 7.70 13.07 -7.23
CA THR A 148 6.43 13.41 -7.87
C THR A 148 5.30 13.47 -6.85
N ILE A 149 5.21 12.48 -5.95
CA ILE A 149 4.21 12.42 -4.88
C ILE A 149 4.39 13.63 -3.95
N LYS A 150 5.63 13.93 -3.58
CA LYS A 150 5.97 15.10 -2.74
C LYS A 150 5.50 16.41 -3.34
N TRP A 151 5.68 16.64 -4.65
CA TRP A 151 5.21 17.87 -5.30
C TRP A 151 3.69 18.00 -5.30
N CYS A 152 2.95 16.90 -5.36
CA CYS A 152 1.48 16.92 -5.32
C CYS A 152 0.93 17.40 -3.97
N ARG A 153 1.70 17.26 -2.87
CA ARG A 153 1.28 17.69 -1.53
C ARG A 153 1.00 19.20 -1.45
N GLY A 154 1.63 20.01 -2.31
CA GLY A 154 1.37 21.46 -2.37
C GLY A 154 0.00 21.85 -2.96
N TYR A 155 -0.76 20.89 -3.50
CA TYR A 155 -1.99 21.16 -4.25
C TYR A 155 -3.27 20.66 -3.58
N THR A 156 -3.18 19.83 -2.54
CA THR A 156 -4.35 19.17 -1.93
C THR A 156 -4.09 18.82 -0.47
N SER A 157 -5.14 18.88 0.34
CA SER A 157 -5.13 18.45 1.74
C SER A 157 -5.55 16.98 1.92
N LEU A 158 -5.99 16.30 0.84
CA LEU A 158 -6.42 14.91 0.93
C LEU A 158 -5.28 13.99 1.39
N PRO A 159 -5.56 12.98 2.24
CA PRO A 159 -4.59 11.95 2.56
C PRO A 159 -4.10 11.23 1.30
N PHE A 160 -2.83 10.82 1.30
CA PHE A 160 -2.28 10.03 0.20
C PHE A 160 -2.21 8.57 0.57
N GLU A 161 -2.28 7.78 -0.48
CA GLU A 161 -2.06 6.36 -0.51
C GLU A 161 -1.05 6.08 -1.62
N THR A 162 -0.09 5.20 -1.36
CA THR A 162 0.95 4.84 -2.33
C THR A 162 1.03 3.34 -2.45
N GLN A 163 0.63 2.82 -3.61
CA GLN A 163 0.80 1.42 -3.96
C GLN A 163 2.14 1.18 -4.65
N LEU A 164 2.97 0.35 -4.02
CA LEU A 164 4.30 -0.02 -4.50
C LEU A 164 4.23 -1.30 -5.35
N MET A 165 3.97 -1.13 -6.65
CA MET A 165 4.12 -2.16 -7.68
C MET A 165 5.58 -2.21 -8.17
N VAL A 166 6.50 -2.46 -7.24
CA VAL A 166 7.94 -2.42 -7.47
C VAL A 166 8.61 -3.72 -7.01
N SER A 167 9.82 -3.97 -7.49
CA SER A 167 10.63 -5.11 -7.06
C SER A 167 10.98 -5.03 -5.57
N GLU A 168 11.23 -6.18 -4.95
CA GLU A 168 11.68 -6.26 -3.54
C GLU A 168 12.87 -5.34 -3.25
N LYS A 169 13.84 -5.30 -4.16
CA LYS A 169 15.00 -4.41 -4.05
C LYS A 169 14.60 -2.94 -3.98
N CYS A 170 13.62 -2.52 -4.78
CA CYS A 170 13.12 -1.15 -4.76
C CYS A 170 12.37 -0.86 -3.46
N THR A 171 11.48 -1.77 -3.03
CA THR A 171 10.80 -1.69 -1.74
C THR A 171 11.80 -1.48 -0.61
N ASP A 172 12.76 -2.40 -0.42
CA ASP A 172 13.74 -2.32 0.67
C ASP A 172 14.60 -1.04 0.64
N ALA A 173 14.97 -0.58 -0.56
CA ALA A 173 15.85 0.58 -0.72
C ALA A 173 15.13 1.94 -0.57
N MET A 174 13.82 1.99 -0.84
CA MET A 174 13.08 3.25 -0.99
C MET A 174 11.86 3.36 -0.08
N LEU A 175 11.55 2.34 0.72
CA LEU A 175 10.41 2.34 1.64
C LEU A 175 10.38 3.58 2.57
N PRO A 176 11.50 4.04 3.17
CA PRO A 176 11.47 5.25 3.99
C PRO A 176 11.06 6.50 3.20
N GLN A 177 11.54 6.64 1.97
CA GLN A 177 11.24 7.80 1.12
C GLN A 177 9.78 7.78 0.68
N PHE A 178 9.25 6.62 0.26
CA PHE A 178 7.83 6.50 -0.08
C PHE A 178 6.96 6.76 1.15
N THR A 179 7.29 6.18 2.30
CA THR A 179 6.53 6.41 3.54
C THR A 179 6.53 7.89 3.95
N GLU A 180 7.68 8.57 3.83
CA GLU A 180 7.78 10.00 4.14
C GLU A 180 6.84 10.84 3.28
N VAL A 181 6.83 10.63 1.96
CA VAL A 181 6.04 11.48 1.04
C VAL A 181 4.55 11.16 1.05
N THR A 182 4.15 9.97 1.53
CA THR A 182 2.74 9.59 1.67
C THR A 182 2.08 10.23 2.89
N LYS A 183 2.85 10.56 3.95
CA LYS A 183 2.30 11.18 5.17
C LYS A 183 1.51 12.45 4.88
N GLY A 184 0.53 12.69 5.75
CA GLY A 184 -0.29 13.90 5.76
C GLY A 184 0.54 15.14 6.09
N PRO A 185 -0.02 16.34 5.82
CA PRO A 185 0.68 17.62 6.05
C PRO A 185 1.06 17.85 7.52
N ASN A 186 0.38 17.21 8.48
CA ASN A 186 0.71 17.30 9.91
C ASN A 186 1.39 16.03 10.43
N GLY A 187 1.91 15.19 9.54
CA GLY A 187 2.59 13.94 9.89
C GLY A 187 1.65 12.77 10.17
N GLU A 188 0.36 12.89 9.81
CA GLU A 188 -0.56 11.77 9.88
C GLU A 188 -0.06 10.60 9.01
N PRO A 189 -0.16 9.35 9.48
CA PRO A 189 0.24 8.20 8.69
C PRO A 189 -0.50 8.15 7.36
N GLY A 190 0.29 8.12 6.27
CA GLY A 190 -0.22 7.84 4.93
C GLY A 190 -0.22 6.35 4.63
N VAL A 191 -1.12 5.88 3.78
CA VAL A 191 -1.28 4.46 3.48
C VAL A 191 -0.20 4.00 2.50
N VAL A 192 0.64 3.04 2.90
CA VAL A 192 1.71 2.50 2.06
C VAL A 192 1.44 1.03 1.82
N ILE A 193 1.19 0.68 0.56
CA ILE A 193 0.76 -0.66 0.17
C ILE A 193 1.90 -1.38 -0.53
N VAL A 194 2.38 -2.48 0.04
CA VAL A 194 3.36 -3.38 -0.59
C VAL A 194 2.67 -4.61 -1.15
N HIS A 195 3.16 -5.16 -2.25
CA HIS A 195 2.66 -6.44 -2.78
C HIS A 195 3.29 -7.61 -2.02
N VAL A 196 2.48 -8.60 -1.63
CA VAL A 196 2.99 -9.82 -0.98
C VAL A 196 3.99 -10.57 -1.86
N GLU A 197 3.82 -10.48 -3.18
CA GLU A 197 4.67 -11.09 -4.20
C GLU A 197 6.02 -10.38 -4.37
N ALA A 198 6.12 -9.13 -3.88
CA ALA A 198 7.32 -8.32 -3.94
C ALA A 198 8.08 -8.28 -2.60
N CYS A 199 7.72 -9.13 -1.63
CA CYS A 199 8.32 -9.15 -0.30
C CYS A 199 8.70 -10.58 0.11
N THR A 200 9.99 -10.93 0.16
CA THR A 200 10.43 -12.21 0.75
C THR A 200 10.08 -12.27 2.24
N HIS A 201 10.13 -11.12 2.93
CA HIS A 201 9.80 -11.00 4.35
C HIS A 201 8.70 -9.96 4.59
N LEU A 202 7.47 -10.29 4.18
CA LEU A 202 6.31 -9.39 4.27
C LEU A 202 6.11 -8.78 5.67
N HIS A 203 6.13 -9.60 6.74
CA HIS A 203 6.01 -9.11 8.12
C HIS A 203 7.02 -7.99 8.44
N ARG A 204 8.27 -8.11 7.98
CA ARG A 204 9.31 -7.10 8.21
C ARG A 204 9.03 -5.82 7.44
N ALA A 205 8.58 -5.94 6.18
CA ALA A 205 8.21 -4.78 5.37
C ALA A 205 7.06 -3.98 6.02
N LEU A 206 6.01 -4.66 6.47
CA LEU A 206 4.86 -4.04 7.16
C LEU A 206 5.28 -3.37 8.48
N SER A 207 6.11 -4.05 9.27
CA SER A 207 6.66 -3.48 10.51
C SER A 207 7.49 -2.21 10.26
N ASN A 208 8.27 -2.21 9.17
CA ASN A 208 9.08 -1.06 8.78
C ASN A 208 8.23 0.14 8.35
N ILE A 209 7.12 -0.08 7.63
CA ILE A 209 6.17 0.99 7.29
C ILE A 209 5.64 1.64 8.57
N ARG A 210 5.17 0.81 9.52
CA ARG A 210 4.67 1.31 10.80
C ARG A 210 5.73 2.10 11.56
N ALA A 211 6.94 1.57 11.66
CA ALA A 211 8.05 2.22 12.36
C ALA A 211 8.46 3.56 11.72
N ALA A 212 8.29 3.70 10.40
CA ALA A 212 8.50 4.95 9.68
C ALA A 212 7.32 5.95 9.80
N GLY A 213 6.28 5.59 10.56
CA GLY A 213 5.10 6.44 10.78
C GLY A 213 4.06 6.35 9.65
N GLY A 214 4.12 5.30 8.82
CA GLY A 214 3.10 5.02 7.81
C GLY A 214 1.98 4.11 8.31
N SER A 215 0.95 3.97 7.49
CA SER A 215 -0.11 2.99 7.63
C SER A 215 0.22 1.77 6.75
N PRO A 216 0.65 0.64 7.34
CA PRO A 216 1.05 -0.57 6.62
C PRO A 216 -0.14 -1.26 5.97
N SER A 217 0.01 -1.57 4.70
CA SER A 217 -1.02 -2.24 3.92
C SER A 217 -0.41 -3.24 2.96
N VAL A 218 -1.19 -4.25 2.59
CA VAL A 218 -0.73 -5.32 1.70
C VAL A 218 -1.67 -5.49 0.51
N ALA A 219 -1.08 -5.58 -0.68
CA ALA A 219 -1.79 -5.92 -1.92
C ALA A 219 -1.57 -7.39 -2.31
N LEU A 220 -2.56 -7.97 -2.99
CA LEU A 220 -2.42 -9.26 -3.68
C LEU A 220 -2.92 -9.18 -5.12
N ASN A 221 -2.16 -9.76 -6.04
CA ASN A 221 -2.54 -9.94 -7.43
C ASN A 221 -3.68 -10.94 -7.61
N PRO A 222 -4.33 -10.96 -8.79
CA PRO A 222 -5.46 -11.85 -9.02
C PRO A 222 -5.14 -13.34 -8.81
N HIS A 223 -3.96 -13.79 -9.24
CA HIS A 223 -3.54 -15.19 -9.13
C HIS A 223 -3.10 -15.60 -7.71
N THR A 224 -2.80 -14.63 -6.85
CA THR A 224 -2.22 -14.89 -5.53
C THR A 224 -3.30 -15.34 -4.56
N PRO A 225 -3.14 -16.50 -3.89
CA PRO A 225 -4.10 -16.96 -2.89
C PRO A 225 -4.22 -15.97 -1.72
N ALA A 226 -5.43 -15.81 -1.18
CA ALA A 226 -5.67 -14.93 -0.03
C ALA A 226 -4.84 -15.37 1.20
N GLU A 227 -4.58 -16.66 1.33
CA GLU A 227 -3.82 -17.29 2.42
C GLU A 227 -2.42 -16.70 2.57
N MET A 228 -1.86 -16.12 1.51
CA MET A 228 -0.53 -15.50 1.54
C MET A 228 -0.42 -14.33 2.53
N ILE A 229 -1.55 -13.71 2.92
CA ILE A 229 -1.58 -12.61 3.88
C ILE A 229 -2.24 -12.96 5.22
N GLU A 230 -2.76 -14.18 5.36
CA GLU A 230 -3.59 -14.57 6.50
C GLU A 230 -2.87 -14.40 7.86
N ASN A 231 -1.56 -14.62 7.88
CA ASN A 231 -0.71 -14.55 9.08
C ASN A 231 -0.15 -13.15 9.37
N VAL A 232 -0.54 -12.13 8.62
CA VAL A 232 -0.10 -10.74 8.84
C VAL A 232 -1.27 -9.76 8.94
N LEU A 233 -2.52 -10.27 8.99
CA LEU A 233 -3.72 -9.43 9.08
C LEU A 233 -3.75 -8.56 10.35
N ASP A 234 -3.04 -8.96 11.40
CA ASP A 234 -2.87 -8.21 12.66
C ASP A 234 -1.89 -7.03 12.54
N LEU A 235 -1.13 -6.94 11.44
CA LEU A 235 -0.11 -5.90 11.22
C LEU A 235 -0.54 -4.81 10.24
N VAL A 236 -1.62 -5.02 9.50
CA VAL A 236 -2.06 -4.14 8.42
C VAL A 236 -3.26 -3.30 8.83
N ASP A 237 -3.36 -2.11 8.25
CA ASP A 237 -4.56 -1.27 8.35
C ASP A 237 -5.48 -1.50 7.14
N HIS A 238 -4.91 -1.84 5.97
CA HIS A 238 -5.66 -2.13 4.75
C HIS A 238 -5.15 -3.37 4.03
N VAL A 239 -6.09 -4.11 3.41
CA VAL A 239 -5.80 -5.16 2.42
C VAL A 239 -6.34 -4.72 1.07
N LEU A 240 -5.45 -4.62 0.07
CA LEU A 240 -5.79 -4.30 -1.30
C LEU A 240 -5.91 -5.57 -2.16
N VAL A 241 -7.10 -5.84 -2.66
CA VAL A 241 -7.34 -6.91 -3.63
C VAL A 241 -7.28 -6.33 -5.04
N MET A 242 -6.28 -6.74 -5.82
CA MET A 242 -6.23 -6.39 -7.24
C MET A 242 -7.35 -7.10 -7.99
N THR A 243 -8.19 -6.34 -8.68
CA THR A 243 -9.31 -6.81 -9.49
C THR A 243 -9.04 -6.69 -11.00
N VAL A 244 -7.79 -6.38 -11.36
CA VAL A 244 -7.17 -6.46 -12.69
C VAL A 244 -5.73 -6.97 -12.52
N ASN A 245 -5.03 -7.29 -13.61
CA ASN A 245 -3.58 -7.48 -13.49
C ASN A 245 -2.91 -6.11 -13.32
N PRO A 246 -2.00 -5.94 -12.35
CA PRO A 246 -1.36 -4.65 -12.10
C PRO A 246 -0.55 -4.15 -13.31
N GLY A 247 -0.37 -2.83 -13.40
CA GLY A 247 0.52 -2.20 -14.37
C GLY A 247 -0.13 -1.21 -15.33
N PHE A 248 -1.44 -1.30 -15.58
CA PHE A 248 -2.14 -0.40 -16.51
C PHE A 248 -3.56 -0.05 -16.04
N GLY A 249 -3.96 1.21 -16.22
CA GLY A 249 -5.33 1.65 -16.00
C GLY A 249 -6.29 1.20 -17.11
N GLY A 250 -7.59 1.35 -16.90
CA GLY A 250 -8.62 1.12 -17.93
C GLY A 250 -8.97 -0.34 -18.20
N GLN A 251 -8.39 -1.28 -17.47
CA GLN A 251 -8.67 -2.71 -17.59
C GLN A 251 -10.06 -3.07 -17.05
N ALA A 252 -10.62 -4.19 -17.53
CA ALA A 252 -11.92 -4.70 -17.09
C ALA A 252 -11.80 -5.47 -15.78
N TYR A 253 -12.75 -5.24 -14.86
CA TYR A 253 -12.90 -5.94 -13.60
C TYR A 253 -12.90 -7.47 -13.79
N ILE A 254 -12.21 -8.20 -12.91
CA ILE A 254 -12.16 -9.66 -12.86
C ILE A 254 -13.16 -10.17 -11.80
N PRO A 255 -14.34 -10.71 -12.19
CA PRO A 255 -15.40 -11.05 -11.23
C PRO A 255 -15.04 -12.13 -10.22
N THR A 256 -14.10 -13.02 -10.56
CA THR A 256 -13.66 -14.07 -9.62
C THR A 256 -12.92 -13.51 -8.41
N MET A 257 -12.52 -12.23 -8.42
CA MET A 257 -11.88 -11.60 -7.26
C MET A 257 -12.87 -11.26 -6.14
N THR A 258 -14.17 -11.19 -6.44
CA THR A 258 -15.22 -10.99 -5.43
C THR A 258 -15.15 -12.05 -4.33
N ASP A 259 -14.88 -13.31 -4.67
CA ASP A 259 -14.77 -14.39 -3.68
C ASP A 259 -13.53 -14.25 -2.78
N LYS A 260 -12.46 -13.64 -3.30
CA LYS A 260 -11.27 -13.31 -2.51
C LYS A 260 -11.58 -12.25 -1.46
N ILE A 261 -12.35 -11.23 -1.83
CA ILE A 261 -12.83 -10.17 -0.92
C ILE A 261 -13.66 -10.79 0.22
N ARG A 262 -14.66 -11.62 -0.12
CA ARG A 262 -15.50 -12.32 0.87
C ARG A 262 -14.69 -13.12 1.87
N LYS A 263 -13.71 -13.88 1.36
CA LYS A 263 -12.83 -14.72 2.18
C LYS A 263 -12.00 -13.89 3.16
N ILE A 264 -11.40 -12.80 2.69
CA ILE A 264 -10.60 -11.90 3.53
C ILE A 264 -11.50 -11.22 4.57
N ARG A 265 -12.67 -10.72 4.18
CA ARG A 265 -13.62 -10.10 5.11
C ARG A 265 -14.05 -11.06 6.20
N LYS A 266 -14.33 -12.31 5.85
CA LYS A 266 -14.66 -13.34 6.85
C LYS A 266 -13.55 -13.50 7.89
N TRP A 267 -12.28 -13.56 7.49
CA TRP A 267 -11.17 -13.65 8.44
C TRP A 267 -11.05 -12.43 9.35
N ILE A 268 -11.26 -11.24 8.80
CA ILE A 268 -11.24 -9.98 9.56
C ILE A 268 -12.32 -10.00 10.63
N VAL A 269 -13.54 -10.40 10.29
CA VAL A 269 -14.68 -10.49 11.22
C VAL A 269 -14.50 -11.59 12.25
N ASP A 270 -14.12 -12.80 11.82
CA ASP A 270 -13.93 -13.95 12.71
C ASP A 270 -12.83 -13.70 13.77
N ARG A 271 -11.91 -12.76 13.50
CA ARG A 271 -10.78 -12.40 14.38
C ARG A 271 -10.92 -11.04 15.05
N ASP A 272 -12.05 -10.35 14.85
CA ASP A 272 -12.31 -9.01 15.40
C ASP A 272 -11.20 -8.00 15.06
N LEU A 273 -10.77 -7.97 13.78
CA LEU A 273 -9.71 -7.10 13.30
C LEU A 273 -10.27 -5.79 12.73
N ASP A 274 -9.61 -4.67 13.02
CA ASP A 274 -9.93 -3.36 12.46
C ASP A 274 -9.18 -3.13 11.15
N VAL A 275 -9.59 -3.83 10.09
CA VAL A 275 -8.93 -3.80 8.78
C VAL A 275 -9.91 -3.43 7.67
N ASP A 276 -9.54 -2.43 6.88
CA ASP A 276 -10.25 -2.05 5.67
C ASP A 276 -9.91 -3.00 4.52
N ILE A 277 -10.89 -3.24 3.65
CA ILE A 277 -10.66 -3.95 2.39
C ILE A 277 -10.82 -2.96 1.24
N GLU A 278 -9.77 -2.90 0.45
CA GLU A 278 -9.66 -2.06 -0.73
C GLU A 278 -9.66 -2.90 -2.00
N VAL A 279 -10.17 -2.32 -3.09
CA VAL A 279 -10.18 -2.95 -4.42
C VAL A 279 -9.64 -2.00 -5.47
N ASP A 280 -8.74 -2.50 -6.32
CA ASP A 280 -8.20 -1.74 -7.45
C ASP A 280 -8.24 -2.53 -8.75
N GLY A 281 -8.91 -1.94 -9.75
CA GLY A 281 -9.00 -2.48 -11.10
C GLY A 281 -10.42 -2.54 -11.65
N GLY A 282 -10.72 -1.68 -12.61
CA GLY A 282 -11.99 -1.74 -13.34
C GLY A 282 -13.23 -1.34 -12.54
N ILE A 283 -13.04 -0.63 -11.42
CA ILE A 283 -14.13 -0.13 -10.59
C ILE A 283 -14.88 1.00 -11.32
N LYS A 284 -16.19 0.84 -11.45
CA LYS A 284 -17.12 1.79 -12.09
C LYS A 284 -18.37 1.92 -11.24
N ALA A 285 -19.19 2.93 -11.50
CA ALA A 285 -20.50 3.09 -10.86
C ALA A 285 -21.52 2.08 -11.43
N THR A 286 -21.29 0.79 -11.22
CA THR A 286 -22.21 -0.30 -11.62
C THR A 286 -22.36 -1.33 -10.51
N LYS A 287 -23.47 -2.08 -10.53
CA LYS A 287 -23.72 -3.16 -9.56
C LYS A 287 -22.72 -4.30 -9.71
N GLU A 288 -22.25 -4.56 -10.92
CA GLU A 288 -21.35 -5.66 -11.25
C GLU A 288 -19.89 -5.40 -10.84
N THR A 289 -19.55 -4.16 -10.48
CA THR A 289 -18.19 -3.76 -10.09
C THR A 289 -18.17 -3.25 -8.66
N ILE A 290 -18.40 -1.96 -8.42
CA ILE A 290 -18.37 -1.38 -7.07
C ILE A 290 -19.42 -2.00 -6.15
N GLY A 291 -20.63 -2.26 -6.66
CA GLY A 291 -21.70 -2.89 -5.89
C GLY A 291 -21.34 -4.29 -5.41
N ALA A 292 -20.88 -5.15 -6.32
CA ALA A 292 -20.46 -6.51 -6.01
C ALA A 292 -19.26 -6.56 -5.04
N CYS A 293 -18.30 -5.63 -5.18
CA CYS A 293 -17.18 -5.53 -4.23
C CYS A 293 -17.67 -5.10 -2.84
N ALA A 294 -18.57 -4.12 -2.77
CA ALA A 294 -19.13 -3.65 -1.50
C ALA A 294 -19.96 -4.74 -0.80
N GLU A 295 -20.81 -5.45 -1.54
CA GLU A 295 -21.56 -6.62 -1.05
C GLU A 295 -20.62 -7.74 -0.56
N ALA A 296 -19.46 -7.90 -1.19
CA ALA A 296 -18.45 -8.86 -0.74
C ALA A 296 -17.67 -8.41 0.51
N GLY A 297 -17.89 -7.19 0.99
CA GLY A 297 -17.27 -6.64 2.19
C GLY A 297 -16.13 -5.65 1.94
N ALA A 298 -15.89 -5.19 0.71
CA ALA A 298 -14.98 -4.07 0.47
C ALA A 298 -15.60 -2.73 0.93
N ASN A 299 -14.75 -1.79 1.32
CA ASN A 299 -15.18 -0.46 1.74
C ASN A 299 -14.30 0.68 1.21
N CYS A 300 -13.12 0.37 0.68
CA CYS A 300 -12.25 1.33 -0.02
C CYS A 300 -12.22 0.98 -1.52
N PHE A 301 -12.42 1.97 -2.39
CA PHE A 301 -12.61 1.73 -3.83
C PHE A 301 -11.68 2.59 -4.68
N ILE A 302 -10.72 1.94 -5.35
CA ILE A 302 -9.83 2.63 -6.29
C ILE A 302 -10.52 2.82 -7.64
N ALA A 303 -10.92 4.07 -7.91
CA ALA A 303 -11.64 4.45 -9.12
C ALA A 303 -10.80 5.42 -9.98
N GLY A 304 -9.81 4.89 -10.70
CA GLY A 304 -9.01 5.67 -11.66
C GLY A 304 -9.82 6.06 -12.90
N SER A 305 -9.69 5.29 -13.99
CA SER A 305 -10.36 5.61 -15.26
C SER A 305 -11.89 5.67 -15.15
N GLY A 306 -12.48 5.00 -14.15
CA GLY A 306 -13.91 5.06 -13.88
C GLY A 306 -14.37 6.46 -13.46
N LEU A 307 -13.58 7.17 -12.65
CA LEU A 307 -13.92 8.52 -12.21
C LEU A 307 -13.50 9.59 -13.23
N PHE A 308 -12.29 9.47 -13.79
CA PHE A 308 -11.77 10.41 -14.80
C PHE A 308 -12.56 10.43 -16.11
N ALA A 309 -13.46 9.48 -16.34
CA ALA A 309 -14.36 9.46 -17.49
C ALA A 309 -15.60 10.37 -17.31
N TYR A 310 -15.85 10.89 -16.11
CA TYR A 310 -16.96 11.82 -15.86
C TYR A 310 -16.57 13.24 -16.25
N ASP A 311 -17.49 13.96 -16.90
CA ASP A 311 -17.36 15.41 -17.12
C ASP A 311 -17.39 16.18 -15.78
N ASP A 312 -18.20 15.71 -14.83
CA ASP A 312 -18.25 16.18 -13.44
C ASP A 312 -17.87 15.05 -12.50
N MET A 313 -16.62 15.06 -12.00
CA MET A 313 -16.14 14.05 -11.07
C MET A 313 -16.90 14.04 -9.74
N ALA A 314 -17.48 15.16 -9.30
CA ALA A 314 -18.29 15.17 -8.07
C ALA A 314 -19.58 14.36 -8.23
N GLN A 315 -20.14 14.33 -9.45
CA GLN A 315 -21.23 13.42 -9.77
C GLN A 315 -20.75 11.96 -9.72
N GLY A 316 -19.58 11.66 -10.30
CA GLY A 316 -19.00 10.32 -10.26
C GLY A 316 -18.77 9.80 -8.83
N VAL A 317 -18.23 10.63 -7.93
CA VAL A 317 -18.07 10.28 -6.51
C VAL A 317 -19.41 9.95 -5.86
N LYS A 318 -20.47 10.74 -6.11
CA LYS A 318 -21.81 10.49 -5.56
C LYS A 318 -22.40 9.18 -6.07
N GLU A 319 -22.27 8.88 -7.36
CA GLU A 319 -22.78 7.65 -7.96
C GLU A 319 -22.06 6.41 -7.45
N LEU A 320 -20.72 6.45 -7.36
CA LEU A 320 -19.91 5.39 -6.78
C LEU A 320 -20.27 5.15 -5.32
N THR A 321 -20.31 6.21 -4.51
CA THR A 321 -20.64 6.13 -3.07
C THR A 321 -22.03 5.54 -2.86
N LYS A 322 -23.02 5.99 -3.63
CA LYS A 322 -24.39 5.48 -3.54
C LYS A 322 -24.44 3.97 -3.79
N LEU A 323 -23.82 3.48 -4.87
CA LEU A 323 -23.84 2.06 -5.22
C LEU A 323 -23.05 1.20 -4.24
N ALA A 324 -21.96 1.73 -3.68
CA ALA A 324 -21.22 1.05 -2.62
C ALA A 324 -22.08 0.90 -1.35
N LEU A 325 -22.79 1.95 -0.93
CA LEU A 325 -23.70 1.89 0.21
C LEU A 325 -24.86 0.92 -0.02
N GLU A 326 -25.45 0.91 -1.22
CA GLU A 326 -26.47 -0.07 -1.60
C GLU A 326 -25.92 -1.51 -1.54
N GLY A 327 -24.67 -1.73 -1.99
CA GLY A 327 -24.02 -3.04 -1.89
C GLY A 327 -23.75 -3.49 -0.46
N GLN A 328 -23.31 -2.59 0.42
CA GLN A 328 -23.11 -2.90 1.85
C GLN A 328 -24.43 -3.29 2.54
N ALA A 329 -25.54 -2.60 2.23
CA ALA A 329 -26.84 -2.89 2.84
C ALA A 329 -27.39 -4.30 2.50
N LEU A 330 -26.98 -4.90 1.37
CA LEU A 330 -27.40 -6.25 0.99
C LEU A 330 -26.75 -7.35 1.86
N THR A 331 -25.78 -7.02 2.69
CA THR A 331 -25.14 -7.97 3.62
C THR A 331 -25.93 -8.17 4.93
N GLU A 332 -26.98 -7.36 5.15
CA GLU A 332 -27.80 -7.38 6.35
C GLU A 332 -29.00 -8.35 6.27
N GLU A 333 -29.41 -8.78 5.07
CA GLU A 333 -30.54 -9.72 4.82
C GLU A 333 -30.12 -11.20 4.85
#